data_AF-A0A099ZGX7-F1
#
_entry.id   AF-A0A099ZGX7-F1
#
_cell.length_a   1.000
_cell.length_b   1.000
_cell.length_c   1.000
_cell.angle_alpha   90.00
_cell.angle_beta   90.00
_cell.angle_gamma   90.00
#
_symmetry.space_group_name_H-M   'P 1'
#
loop_
_entity.id
_entity.type
_entity.pdbx_description
1 polymer ?
#
loop_
_entity_poly.entity_id
_entity_poly.type
_entity_poly.pdbx_seq_one_letter_code
_entity_poly.pdbx_strand_id
1 'polypeptide(L)'
;TLFPAMLTRPAGGSATFFCNISMENTSGLEYSLNWYKETNHSQPQKIAGISRNSPHTKTEKYLLTNHTPAFKIEILNLHQNDSGSYYCGVITFFQSNKVTESNRSKLIVTEALEKTSATDEPYTDDGNTPDYTKAVLMGILLLAGAFVLLIFGYLTVVYRRGSM
;
A
#
# COMPACT_ATOMS: atom_id res chain seq x y z
N THR A 1 -3.80 1.18 -25.64
CA THR A 1 -2.69 2.01 -25.18
C THR A 1 -2.44 1.79 -23.71
N LEU A 2 -1.20 1.98 -23.26
CA LEU A 2 -0.78 1.95 -21.87
C LEU A 2 -0.32 3.34 -21.43
N PHE A 3 -0.80 3.79 -20.27
CA PHE A 3 -0.52 5.12 -19.74
C PHE A 3 -0.25 5.11 -18.22
N PRO A 4 0.57 6.05 -17.71
CA PRO A 4 1.37 7.03 -18.48
C PRO A 4 2.47 6.35 -19.31
N ALA A 5 3.00 7.03 -20.32
CA ALA A 5 4.07 6.50 -21.16
C ALA A 5 5.38 6.29 -20.39
N MET A 6 5.62 7.11 -19.36
CA MET A 6 6.76 7.02 -18.48
C MET A 6 6.33 7.37 -17.05
N LEU A 7 6.85 6.63 -16.08
CA LEU A 7 6.62 6.86 -14.67
C LEU A 7 7.92 6.70 -13.90
N THR A 8 8.22 7.64 -13.01
CA THR A 8 9.35 7.58 -12.08
C THR A 8 8.82 7.55 -10.65
N ARG A 9 9.23 6.56 -9.85
CA ARG A 9 8.81 6.38 -8.46
C ARG A 9 9.98 5.91 -7.58
N PRO A 10 10.03 6.31 -6.30
CA PRO A 10 11.04 5.80 -5.39
C PRO A 10 10.77 4.33 -5.00
N ALA A 11 11.84 3.62 -4.63
CA ALA A 11 11.74 2.30 -4.01
C ALA A 11 10.87 2.34 -2.75
N GLY A 12 10.18 1.23 -2.46
CA GLY A 12 9.19 1.10 -1.38
C GLY A 12 7.80 1.68 -1.71
N GLY A 13 7.68 2.52 -2.74
CA GLY A 13 6.39 3.07 -3.20
C GLY A 13 5.55 2.10 -4.04
N SER A 14 4.54 2.65 -4.74
CA SER A 14 3.77 1.93 -5.76
C SER A 14 3.75 2.66 -7.11
N ALA A 15 3.54 1.90 -8.18
CA ALA A 15 3.40 2.40 -9.54
C ALA A 15 2.06 1.95 -10.12
N THR A 16 1.30 2.88 -10.69
CA THR A 16 0.01 2.57 -11.33
C THR A 16 0.09 2.80 -12.82
N PHE A 17 -0.35 1.80 -13.59
CA PHE A 17 -0.58 1.93 -15.03
C PHE A 17 -2.03 1.60 -15.38
N PHE A 18 -2.48 2.19 -16.46
CA PHE A 18 -3.81 1.96 -17.02
C PHE A 18 -3.68 1.52 -18.48
N CYS A 19 -4.42 0.48 -18.82
CA CYS A 19 -4.45 -0.16 -20.12
C CYS A 19 -5.81 0.08 -20.77
N ASN A 20 -5.86 1.01 -21.71
CA ASN A 20 -7.02 1.28 -22.55
C ASN A 20 -6.83 0.57 -23.91
N ILE A 21 -7.13 -0.72 -23.96
CA ILE A 21 -6.94 -1.56 -25.14
C ILE A 21 -8.27 -1.85 -25.82
N SER A 22 -8.31 -1.82 -27.16
CA SER A 22 -9.55 -2.08 -27.89
C SER A 22 -10.01 -3.52 -27.63
N MET A 23 -11.26 -3.64 -27.22
CA MET A 23 -11.97 -4.90 -27.00
C MET A 23 -13.01 -5.13 -28.11
N GLU A 24 -12.74 -4.61 -29.31
CA GLU A 24 -13.63 -4.76 -30.48
C GLU A 24 -14.01 -6.22 -30.73
N ASN A 25 -15.31 -6.46 -30.94
CA ASN A 25 -15.89 -7.76 -31.25
C ASN A 25 -15.66 -8.85 -30.19
N THR A 26 -15.35 -8.45 -28.94
CA THR A 26 -15.20 -9.41 -27.84
C THR A 26 -16.52 -9.71 -27.13
N SER A 27 -17.65 -9.11 -27.53
CA SER A 27 -18.94 -9.38 -26.88
C SER A 27 -19.27 -10.87 -26.87
N GLY A 28 -19.51 -11.44 -25.68
CA GLY A 28 -19.76 -12.88 -25.50
C GLY A 28 -18.53 -13.80 -25.57
N LEU A 29 -17.32 -13.29 -25.83
CA LEU A 29 -16.10 -14.10 -25.92
C LEU A 29 -15.33 -14.15 -24.60
N GLU A 30 -14.84 -15.32 -24.20
CA GLU A 30 -13.87 -15.41 -23.11
C GLU A 30 -12.57 -14.67 -23.48
N TYR A 31 -12.05 -13.89 -22.54
CA TYR A 31 -10.77 -13.19 -22.71
C TYR A 31 -9.95 -13.18 -21.42
N SER A 32 -8.64 -13.09 -21.61
CA SER A 32 -7.67 -12.84 -20.57
C SER A 32 -6.88 -11.58 -20.90
N LEU A 33 -6.91 -10.59 -20.00
CA LEU A 33 -6.00 -9.47 -20.03
C LEU A 33 -4.76 -9.85 -19.22
N ASN A 34 -3.60 -9.74 -19.84
CA ASN A 34 -2.31 -10.06 -19.25
C ASN A 34 -1.40 -8.83 -19.25
N TRP A 35 -0.60 -8.73 -18.21
CA TRP A 35 0.42 -7.71 -18.04
C TRP A 35 1.79 -8.35 -18.20
N TYR A 36 2.66 -7.67 -18.93
CA TYR A 36 3.99 -8.15 -19.27
C TYR A 36 5.04 -7.11 -18.91
N LYS A 37 6.20 -7.63 -18.52
CA LYS A 37 7.44 -6.86 -18.38
C LYS A 37 8.45 -7.38 -19.39
N GLU A 38 9.00 -6.49 -20.21
CA GLU A 38 10.12 -6.82 -21.07
C GLU A 38 11.35 -7.08 -20.21
N THR A 39 12.00 -8.22 -20.44
CA THR A 39 13.23 -8.61 -19.76
C THR A 39 14.39 -8.53 -20.74
N ASN A 40 15.62 -8.47 -20.23
CA ASN A 40 16.82 -8.55 -21.07
C ASN A 40 16.97 -9.93 -21.76
N HIS A 41 16.14 -10.92 -21.40
CA HIS A 41 16.24 -12.31 -21.85
C HIS A 41 15.37 -12.65 -23.07
N SER A 42 15.23 -11.69 -24.00
CA SER A 42 14.56 -11.83 -25.31
C SER A 42 13.04 -12.04 -25.31
N GLN A 43 12.47 -12.76 -24.33
CA GLN A 43 11.02 -12.94 -24.20
C GLN A 43 10.42 -12.08 -23.06
N PRO A 44 9.29 -11.39 -23.31
CA PRO A 44 8.53 -10.74 -22.25
C PRO A 44 8.00 -11.73 -21.22
N GLN A 45 8.10 -11.37 -19.94
CA GLN A 45 7.57 -12.17 -18.85
C GLN A 45 6.16 -11.70 -18.51
N LYS A 46 5.19 -12.62 -18.48
CA LYS A 46 3.87 -12.34 -17.89
C LYS A 46 4.03 -12.16 -16.38
N ILE A 47 3.61 -11.00 -15.88
CA ILE A 47 3.71 -10.65 -14.45
C ILE A 47 2.37 -10.75 -13.71
N ALA A 48 1.25 -10.56 -14.39
CA ALA A 48 -0.08 -10.65 -13.83
C ALA A 48 -1.14 -10.84 -14.93
N GLY A 49 -2.36 -11.20 -14.56
CA GLY A 49 -3.49 -11.23 -15.49
C GLY A 49 -4.84 -11.29 -14.78
N ILE A 50 -5.88 -10.88 -15.49
CA ILE A 50 -7.27 -10.86 -15.04
C ILE A 50 -8.18 -11.41 -16.15
N SER A 51 -9.10 -12.29 -15.78
CA SER A 51 -10.09 -12.85 -16.70
C SER A 51 -11.35 -11.98 -16.75
N ARG A 52 -12.14 -12.09 -17.83
CA ARG A 52 -13.39 -11.34 -18.02
C ARG A 52 -14.26 -11.21 -16.76
N ASN A 53 -14.52 -12.33 -16.09
CA ASN A 53 -15.48 -12.41 -14.97
C ASN A 53 -14.87 -12.04 -13.61
N SER A 54 -13.60 -11.60 -13.58
CA SER A 54 -12.93 -11.17 -12.36
C SER A 54 -12.92 -9.64 -12.26
N PRO A 55 -13.55 -9.04 -11.23
CA PRO A 55 -13.55 -7.59 -11.06
C PRO A 55 -12.21 -7.06 -10.55
N HIS A 56 -11.50 -7.85 -9.74
CA HIS A 56 -10.19 -7.53 -9.21
C HIS A 56 -9.36 -8.80 -8.96
N THR A 57 -8.05 -8.66 -8.98
CA THR A 57 -7.09 -9.72 -8.61
C THR A 57 -5.99 -9.08 -7.78
N LYS A 58 -5.61 -9.71 -6.66
CA LYS A 58 -4.57 -9.19 -5.76
C LYS A 58 -3.54 -10.27 -5.47
N THR A 59 -2.27 -9.92 -5.60
CA THR A 59 -1.12 -10.69 -5.12
C THR A 59 -0.33 -9.81 -4.13
N GLU A 60 0.76 -10.34 -3.59
CA GLU A 60 1.69 -9.53 -2.79
C GLU A 60 2.30 -8.37 -3.59
N LYS A 61 2.51 -8.57 -4.90
CA LYS A 61 3.20 -7.63 -5.77
C LYS A 61 2.28 -6.76 -6.62
N TYR A 62 1.07 -7.24 -6.94
CA TYR A 62 0.21 -6.60 -7.93
C TYR A 62 -1.24 -6.50 -7.46
N LEU A 63 -1.86 -5.36 -7.74
CA LEU A 63 -3.31 -5.16 -7.61
C LEU A 63 -3.91 -4.81 -8.98
N LEU A 64 -4.75 -5.68 -9.49
CA LEU A 64 -5.41 -5.53 -10.78
C LEU A 64 -6.87 -5.17 -10.57
N THR A 65 -7.38 -4.21 -11.35
CA THR A 65 -8.79 -3.84 -11.33
C THR A 65 -9.33 -3.72 -12.74
N ASN A 66 -10.47 -4.34 -12.99
CA ASN A 66 -11.22 -4.18 -14.23
C ASN A 66 -12.09 -2.92 -14.12
N HIS A 67 -11.63 -1.80 -14.67
CA HIS A 67 -12.36 -0.53 -14.72
C HIS A 67 -12.75 -0.21 -16.16
N THR A 68 -13.77 -0.86 -16.72
CA THR A 68 -14.21 -0.59 -18.11
C THR A 68 -14.38 0.92 -18.35
N PRO A 69 -13.76 1.53 -19.38
CA PRO A 69 -13.08 0.90 -20.53
C PRO A 69 -11.57 0.61 -20.36
N ALA A 70 -10.94 0.91 -19.22
CA ALA A 70 -9.51 0.76 -19.00
C ALA A 70 -9.15 -0.15 -17.82
N PHE A 71 -8.27 -1.12 -18.06
CA PHE A 71 -7.80 -2.01 -16.99
C PHE A 71 -6.66 -1.36 -16.21
N LYS A 72 -6.66 -1.50 -14.89
CA LYS A 72 -5.64 -0.92 -14.01
C LYS A 72 -4.73 -2.01 -13.44
N ILE A 73 -3.43 -1.74 -13.39
CA ILE A 73 -2.48 -2.47 -12.54
C ILE A 73 -1.80 -1.47 -11.59
N GLU A 74 -1.64 -1.89 -10.35
CA GLU A 74 -0.76 -1.26 -9.39
C GLU A 74 0.34 -2.25 -9.00
N ILE A 75 1.60 -1.85 -9.16
CA ILE A 75 2.79 -2.58 -8.74
C ILE A 75 3.17 -2.06 -7.36
N LEU A 76 3.10 -2.92 -6.36
CA LEU A 76 3.30 -2.60 -4.95
C LEU A 76 4.76 -2.79 -4.55
N ASN A 77 5.19 -2.10 -3.48
CA ASN A 77 6.51 -2.23 -2.85
C ASN A 77 7.64 -2.28 -3.89
N LEU A 78 7.86 -1.16 -4.59
CA LEU A 78 8.80 -1.09 -5.70
C LEU A 78 10.26 -1.34 -5.28
N HIS A 79 10.97 -2.13 -6.08
CA HIS A 79 12.41 -2.36 -6.00
C HIS A 79 13.09 -1.82 -7.26
N GLN A 80 14.39 -1.52 -7.21
CA GLN A 80 15.12 -1.03 -8.39
C GLN A 80 14.98 -1.96 -9.59
N ASN A 81 14.97 -3.27 -9.36
CA ASN A 81 14.77 -4.28 -10.41
C ASN A 81 13.37 -4.22 -11.04
N ASP A 82 12.38 -3.55 -10.45
CA ASP A 82 11.09 -3.31 -11.12
C ASP A 82 11.19 -2.24 -12.22
N SER A 83 12.32 -1.54 -12.34
CA SER A 83 12.55 -0.70 -13.52
C SER A 83 12.47 -1.54 -14.79
N GLY A 84 11.81 -1.02 -15.83
CA GLY A 84 11.55 -1.82 -17.02
C GLY A 84 10.57 -1.18 -17.99
N SER A 85 10.37 -1.88 -19.11
CA SER A 85 9.36 -1.58 -20.10
C SER A 85 8.18 -2.55 -19.89
N TYR A 86 6.97 -2.01 -19.82
CA TYR A 86 5.76 -2.72 -19.48
C TYR A 86 4.72 -2.55 -20.58
N TYR A 87 3.92 -3.59 -20.83
CA TYR A 87 2.77 -3.51 -21.73
C TYR A 87 1.65 -4.45 -21.25
N CYS A 88 0.44 -4.22 -21.73
CA CYS A 88 -0.69 -5.11 -21.53
C CYS A 88 -1.09 -5.75 -22.87
N GLY A 89 -1.65 -6.96 -22.79
CA GLY A 89 -2.20 -7.66 -23.94
C GLY A 89 -3.51 -8.35 -23.61
N VAL A 90 -4.43 -8.37 -24.57
CA VAL A 90 -5.69 -9.11 -24.47
C VAL A 90 -5.61 -10.30 -25.41
N ILE A 91 -5.91 -11.48 -24.85
CA ILE A 91 -6.08 -12.72 -25.59
C ILE A 91 -7.56 -13.06 -25.57
N THR A 92 -8.17 -13.14 -26.75
CA THR A 92 -9.57 -13.56 -26.91
C THR A 92 -9.60 -15.00 -27.43
N PHE A 93 -10.36 -15.86 -26.77
CA PHE A 93 -10.45 -17.28 -27.11
C PHE A 93 -11.67 -17.53 -28.01
N PHE A 94 -11.49 -17.48 -29.34
CA PHE A 94 -12.58 -17.79 -30.28
C PHE A 94 -12.07 -18.28 -31.64
N GLN A 95 -12.25 -19.58 -31.94
CA GLN A 95 -11.83 -20.30 -33.16
C GLN A 95 -10.32 -20.24 -33.47
N SER A 96 -9.71 -19.05 -33.46
CA SER A 96 -8.27 -18.78 -33.43
C SER A 96 -7.99 -17.73 -32.34
N ASN A 97 -6.94 -17.94 -31.54
CA ASN A 97 -6.56 -16.98 -30.51
C ASN A 97 -6.13 -15.66 -31.18
N LYS A 98 -6.84 -14.57 -30.90
CA LYS A 98 -6.43 -13.22 -31.30
C LYS A 98 -5.73 -12.55 -30.13
N VAL A 99 -4.55 -11.98 -30.40
CA VAL A 99 -3.76 -11.21 -29.43
C VAL A 99 -3.76 -9.76 -29.88
N THR A 100 -4.08 -8.85 -28.96
CA THR A 100 -3.93 -7.40 -29.15
C THR A 100 -3.04 -6.88 -28.04
N GLU A 101 -2.05 -6.06 -28.37
CA GLU A 101 -1.11 -5.48 -27.41
C GLU A 101 -1.22 -3.95 -27.34
N SER A 102 -0.86 -3.37 -26.21
CA SER A 102 -0.68 -1.92 -26.07
C SER A 102 0.68 -1.45 -26.57
N ASN A 103 0.86 -0.12 -26.65
CA ASN A 103 2.20 0.46 -26.57
C ASN A 103 2.88 0.10 -25.24
N ARG A 104 4.18 0.37 -25.18
CA ARG A 104 5.00 0.14 -24.01
C ARG A 104 5.03 1.41 -23.15
N SER A 105 5.11 1.22 -21.83
CA SER A 105 5.37 2.27 -20.86
C SER A 105 6.65 1.97 -20.07
N LYS A 106 7.42 3.01 -19.76
CA LYS A 106 8.65 2.86 -18.97
C LYS A 106 8.39 3.14 -17.49
N LEU A 107 8.79 2.22 -16.62
CA LEU A 107 8.93 2.46 -15.19
C LEU A 107 10.41 2.66 -14.85
N ILE A 108 10.72 3.74 -14.14
CA ILE A 108 12.01 3.98 -13.50
C ILE A 108 11.79 4.00 -12.00
N VAL A 109 12.45 3.08 -11.30
CA VAL A 109 12.47 3.05 -9.84
C VAL A 109 13.76 3.68 -9.35
N THR A 110 13.64 4.82 -8.67
CA THR A 110 14.78 5.50 -8.04
C THR A 110 15.05 4.92 -6.66
N GLU A 111 16.17 5.29 -6.06
CA GLU A 111 16.44 5.01 -4.65
C GLU A 111 15.29 5.51 -3.77
N ALA A 112 15.12 4.85 -2.62
CA ALA A 112 14.19 5.32 -1.62
C ALA A 112 14.63 6.74 -1.23
N LEU A 113 13.66 7.66 -1.10
CA LEU A 113 13.93 8.91 -0.43
C LEU A 113 14.31 8.54 1.00
N GLU A 114 15.60 8.62 1.32
CA GLU A 114 16.01 8.77 2.70
C GLU A 114 15.22 9.96 3.21
N LYS A 115 14.40 9.70 4.23
CA LYS A 115 13.73 10.77 4.96
C LYS A 115 14.88 11.57 5.55
N THR A 116 15.31 12.64 4.86
CA THR A 116 16.35 13.54 5.35
C THR A 116 15.91 13.90 6.75
N SER A 117 16.60 13.36 7.76
CA SER A 117 16.49 13.82 9.12
C SER A 117 16.75 15.30 9.04
N ALA A 118 15.69 16.09 9.18
CA ALA A 118 15.80 17.52 9.27
C ALA A 118 16.85 17.79 10.36
N THR A 119 17.84 18.60 9.98
CA THR A 119 18.72 19.38 10.84
C THR A 119 18.16 19.52 12.26
N ASP A 120 19.00 19.22 13.25
CA ASP A 120 18.80 19.49 14.68
C ASP A 120 18.08 20.83 14.93
N GLU A 121 16.75 20.79 15.01
CA GLU A 121 15.95 21.68 15.83
C GLU A 121 15.43 20.85 17.00
N PRO A 122 15.39 21.41 18.23
CA PRO A 122 14.99 20.67 19.41
C PRO A 122 13.50 20.31 19.29
N TYR A 123 13.22 19.10 18.82
CA TYR A 123 11.88 18.55 18.71
C TYR A 123 11.32 18.34 20.12
N THR A 124 10.39 19.20 20.53
CA THR A 124 9.45 18.93 21.61
C THR A 124 8.50 17.83 21.15
N ASP A 125 8.57 16.69 21.83
CA ASP A 125 7.65 15.57 21.72
C ASP A 125 6.24 15.98 22.14
N ASP A 126 5.42 16.46 21.20
CA ASP A 126 3.96 16.42 21.34
C ASP A 126 3.44 15.16 20.65
N GLY A 127 3.74 14.04 21.30
CA GLY A 127 3.18 12.74 20.97
C GLY A 127 1.66 12.75 21.15
N ASN A 128 0.95 12.51 20.05
CA ASN A 128 -0.36 11.84 20.10
C ASN A 128 -0.16 10.47 20.74
N THR A 129 -0.15 10.47 22.07
CA THR A 129 -0.19 9.29 22.91
C THR A 129 -1.45 8.51 22.55
N PRO A 130 -1.37 7.20 22.28
CA PRO A 130 -2.54 6.36 22.16
C PRO A 130 -3.44 6.62 23.37
N ASP A 131 -4.74 6.78 23.15
CA ASP A 131 -5.72 7.17 24.20
C ASP A 131 -5.60 6.32 25.48
N TYR A 132 -5.15 5.07 25.29
CA TYR A 132 -4.76 4.14 26.34
C TYR A 132 -3.67 4.65 27.30
N THR A 133 -2.60 5.29 26.81
CA THR A 133 -1.48 5.75 27.65
C THR A 133 -1.90 6.90 28.57
N LYS A 134 -2.75 7.81 28.08
CA LYS A 134 -3.34 8.87 28.91
C LYS A 134 -4.28 8.30 29.97
N ALA A 135 -5.12 7.32 29.58
CA ALA A 135 -6.03 6.65 30.50
C ALA A 135 -5.28 5.87 31.60
N VAL A 136 -4.21 5.16 31.25
CA VAL A 136 -3.36 4.45 32.23
C VAL A 136 -2.70 5.42 33.19
N LEU A 137 -2.13 6.53 32.68
CA LEU A 137 -1.50 7.54 33.53
C LEU A 137 -2.50 8.18 34.51
N MET A 138 -3.69 8.54 34.02
CA MET A 138 -4.77 9.08 34.88
C MET A 138 -5.21 8.04 35.92
N GLY A 139 -5.31 6.76 35.55
CA GLY A 139 -5.62 5.68 36.47
C GLY A 139 -4.57 5.52 37.58
N ILE A 140 -3.28 5.59 37.23
CA ILE A 140 -2.16 5.49 38.19
C ILE A 140 -2.19 6.68 39.17
N LEU A 141 -2.42 7.91 38.67
CA LEU A 141 -2.49 9.11 39.51
C LEU A 141 -3.64 9.05 40.52
N LEU A 142 -4.81 8.55 40.10
CA LEU A 142 -5.97 8.37 40.99
C LEU A 142 -5.70 7.34 42.09
N LEU A 143 -5.08 6.20 41.74
CA LEU A 143 -4.72 5.15 42.69
C LEU A 143 -3.69 5.64 43.71
N ALA A 144 -2.65 6.36 43.25
CA ALA A 144 -1.65 6.94 44.13
C ALA A 144 -2.27 7.97 45.09
N GLY A 145 -3.14 8.85 44.59
CA GLY A 145 -3.86 9.83 45.41
C GLY A 145 -4.74 9.18 46.48
N ALA A 146 -5.50 8.14 46.12
CA ALA A 146 -6.31 7.39 47.08
C ALA A 146 -5.45 6.75 48.18
N PHE A 147 -4.29 6.20 47.83
CA PHE A 147 -3.37 5.58 48.80
C PHE A 147 -2.82 6.60 49.80
N VAL A 148 -2.45 7.80 49.34
CA VAL A 148 -1.98 8.90 50.19
C VAL A 148 -3.08 9.37 51.15
N LEU A 149 -4.31 9.50 50.68
CA LEU A 149 -5.45 9.89 51.52
C LEU A 149 -5.76 8.83 52.59
N LEU A 150 -5.64 7.54 52.26
CA LEU A 150 -5.80 6.46 53.23
C LEU A 150 -4.69 6.49 54.29
N ILE A 151 -3.44 6.74 53.90
CA ILE A 151 -2.33 6.87 54.86
C ILE A 151 -2.55 8.09 55.76
N PHE A 152 -2.92 9.24 55.20
CA PHE A 152 -3.17 10.45 56.00
C PHE A 152 -4.37 10.29 56.94
N GLY A 153 -5.45 9.67 56.46
CA GLY A 153 -6.60 9.29 57.27
C GLY A 153 -6.23 8.33 58.40
N TYR A 154 -5.41 7.31 58.10
CA TYR A 154 -4.90 6.38 59.10
C TYR A 154 -4.04 7.09 60.16
N LEU A 155 -3.09 7.93 59.73
CA LEU A 155 -2.24 8.70 60.64
C LEU A 155 -3.05 9.65 61.52
N THR A 156 -4.02 10.36 60.96
CA THR A 156 -4.90 11.24 61.75
C THR A 156 -5.76 10.46 62.75
N VAL A 157 -6.25 9.26 62.41
CA VAL A 157 -6.97 8.38 63.35
C VAL A 157 -6.04 7.85 64.45
N VAL A 158 -4.84 7.40 64.10
CA VAL A 158 -3.84 6.92 65.07
C VAL A 158 -3.40 8.04 66.01
N TYR A 159 -3.13 9.23 65.47
CA TYR A 159 -2.71 10.38 66.27
C TYR A 159 -3.82 10.85 67.22
N ARG A 160 -5.09 10.82 66.77
CA ARG A 160 -6.25 11.11 67.63
C ARG A 160 -6.48 10.03 68.69
N ARG A 161 -6.23 8.75 68.39
CA ARG A 161 -6.33 7.64 69.35
C ARG A 161 -5.18 7.59 70.36
N GLY A 162 -3.98 8.06 69.99
CA GLY A 162 -2.82 8.14 70.88
C GLY A 162 -2.74 9.43 71.71
N SER A 163 -3.66 10.39 71.51
CA SER A 163 -3.80 11.62 72.29
C SER A 163 -4.99 11.58 73.27
N MET A 164 -5.46 10.38 73.63
CA MET A 164 -6.46 10.13 74.68
C MET A 164 -5.87 9.27 75.79
#